data_AF-A0A820JNK1-F1
#
_entry.id   AF-A0A820JNK1-F1
#
_cell.length_a   1.000
_cell.length_b   1.000
_cell.length_c   1.000
_cell.angle_alpha   90.00
_cell.angle_beta   90.00
_cell.angle_gamma   90.00
#
_symmetry.space_group_name_H-M   'P 1'
#
loop_
_entity.id
_entity.type
_entity.pdbx_description
1 polymer ?
#
loop_
_entity_poly.entity_id
_entity_poly.type
_entity_poly.pdbx_seq_one_letter_code
_entity_poly.pdbx_strand_id
1 'polypeptide(L)'
;SLGILTGYISEIQVEKTVEISYPNYDQYLKLYKQYSTIISCPCTTVSFPYEQFLNVKVTYHQICQSIYTTQFWINLIKSSSIIQQPSPTFRYLGGPLFQLLTSFCSLTNTTIDQGLNNFYKTLFISGTVMSLEIFRKQTDELIELFISSTTNSFTRSLDIIRDATHHNGIISGLLTNFDYSVQSYKTPRNIILYSTLSDYHTFTDSTSNCSCLDSPSYIIPIYVNNGNSFLVPGMYAGCFVVEALLQSNLICLYNQSCIDDLRYAL
;
A
#
# COMPACT_ATOMS: atom_id res chain seq x y z
N SER A 1 52.01 -55.07 28.31
CA SER A 1 51.85 -53.60 28.29
C SER A 1 52.38 -52.95 27.00
N LEU A 2 53.49 -53.42 26.40
CA LEU A 2 54.00 -52.87 25.12
C LEU A 2 53.06 -53.05 23.91
N GLY A 3 52.39 -54.21 23.79
CA GLY A 3 51.50 -54.52 22.66
C GLY A 3 50.23 -53.66 22.58
N ILE A 4 49.77 -53.14 23.71
CA ILE A 4 48.60 -52.24 23.78
C ILE A 4 48.99 -50.84 23.30
N LEU A 5 50.20 -50.37 23.65
CA LEU A 5 50.73 -49.09 23.17
C LEU A 5 51.01 -49.10 21.67
N THR A 6 51.52 -50.21 21.11
CA THR A 6 51.76 -50.31 19.66
C THR A 6 50.47 -50.31 18.84
N GLY A 7 49.39 -50.91 19.35
CA GLY A 7 48.07 -50.86 18.70
C GLY A 7 47.46 -49.45 18.72
N TYR A 8 47.62 -48.73 19.83
CA TYR A 8 47.09 -47.37 19.97
C TYR A 8 47.80 -46.35 19.04
N ILE A 9 49.09 -46.56 18.76
CA ILE A 9 49.87 -45.68 17.87
C ILE A 9 49.56 -45.97 16.38
N SER A 10 49.15 -47.19 16.02
CA SER A 10 48.79 -47.55 14.63
C SER A 10 47.46 -47.00 14.14
N GLU A 11 46.60 -46.51 15.05
CA GLU A 11 45.28 -45.95 14.73
C GLU A 11 45.24 -44.41 14.78
N ILE A 12 46.41 -43.75 14.84
CA ILE A 12 46.48 -42.29 14.79
C ILE A 12 45.97 -41.81 13.43
N GLN A 13 44.72 -41.33 13.40
CA GLN A 13 44.18 -40.62 12.26
C GLN A 13 44.85 -39.25 12.20
N VAL A 14 45.61 -39.01 11.13
CA VAL A 14 46.20 -37.71 10.85
C VAL A 14 45.25 -36.95 9.94
N GLU A 15 44.69 -35.86 10.44
CA GLU A 15 43.95 -34.92 9.61
C GLU A 15 44.93 -34.17 8.70
N LYS A 16 44.66 -34.18 7.39
CA LYS A 16 45.46 -33.47 6.40
C LYS A 16 44.62 -32.40 5.73
N THR A 17 45.01 -31.14 5.89
CA THR A 17 44.42 -30.03 5.15
C THR A 17 44.89 -30.06 3.70
N VAL A 18 43.96 -30.03 2.76
CA VAL A 18 44.23 -29.91 1.33
C VAL A 18 43.72 -28.56 0.85
N GLU A 19 44.63 -27.73 0.35
CA GLU A 19 44.28 -26.43 -0.23
C GLU A 19 44.06 -26.55 -1.72
N ILE A 20 42.96 -25.98 -2.20
CA ILE A 20 42.60 -25.92 -3.63
C ILE A 20 42.41 -24.45 -3.97
N SER A 21 43.29 -23.90 -4.82
CA SER A 21 43.23 -22.50 -5.22
C SER A 21 42.22 -22.30 -6.36
N TYR A 22 41.35 -21.29 -6.22
CA TYR A 22 40.38 -20.86 -7.24
C TYR A 22 39.53 -22.01 -7.83
N PRO A 23 38.82 -22.80 -7.00
CA PRO A 23 37.95 -23.84 -7.52
C PRO A 23 36.83 -23.22 -8.36
N ASN A 24 36.50 -23.84 -9.49
CA ASN A 24 35.29 -23.47 -10.22
C ASN A 24 34.03 -23.97 -9.48
N TYR A 25 32.86 -23.50 -9.91
CA TYR A 25 31.58 -23.82 -9.27
C TYR A 25 31.33 -25.33 -9.16
N ASP A 26 31.56 -26.10 -10.24
CA ASP A 26 31.33 -27.54 -10.25
C ASP A 26 32.31 -28.31 -9.36
N GLN A 27 33.56 -27.86 -9.29
CA GLN A 27 34.57 -28.41 -8.38
C GLN A 27 34.16 -28.17 -6.92
N TYR A 28 33.76 -26.95 -6.59
CA TYR A 28 33.26 -26.62 -5.26
C TYR A 28 32.06 -27.50 -4.89
N LEU A 29 31.05 -27.61 -5.77
CA LEU A 29 29.86 -28.43 -5.50
C LEU A 29 30.19 -29.90 -5.23
N LYS A 30 31.12 -30.49 -6.00
CA LYS A 30 31.56 -31.87 -5.78
C LYS A 30 32.21 -32.04 -4.42
N LEU A 31 33.12 -31.13 -4.05
CA LEU A 31 33.83 -31.17 -2.77
C LEU A 31 32.88 -30.90 -1.60
N TYR A 32 31.97 -29.94 -1.75
CA TYR A 32 30.96 -29.62 -0.75
C TYR A 32 30.03 -30.81 -0.49
N LYS A 33 29.62 -31.53 -1.54
CA LYS A 33 28.79 -32.74 -1.39
C LYS A 33 29.48 -33.85 -0.59
N GLN A 34 30.81 -33.93 -0.64
CA GLN A 34 31.58 -34.97 0.02
C GLN A 34 32.10 -34.57 1.41
N TYR A 35 32.32 -33.27 1.64
CA TYR A 35 33.02 -32.75 2.82
C TYR A 35 32.30 -31.56 3.48
N SER A 36 30.97 -31.48 3.36
CA SER A 36 30.15 -30.31 3.76
C SER A 36 30.39 -29.78 5.17
N THR A 37 30.83 -30.63 6.11
CA THR A 37 31.06 -30.28 7.52
C THR A 37 32.44 -29.68 7.80
N ILE A 38 33.42 -29.91 6.90
CA ILE A 38 34.83 -29.54 7.12
C ILE A 38 35.40 -28.64 6.02
N ILE A 39 34.75 -28.57 4.86
CA ILE A 39 35.18 -27.69 3.77
C ILE A 39 34.93 -26.21 4.15
N SER A 40 35.94 -25.38 3.95
CA SER A 40 35.82 -23.93 4.05
C SER A 40 36.34 -23.30 2.77
N CYS A 41 35.48 -22.54 2.09
CA CYS A 41 35.84 -21.79 0.89
C CYS A 41 35.70 -20.30 1.19
N PRO A 42 36.78 -19.62 1.63
CA PRO A 42 36.73 -18.19 1.92
C PRO A 42 36.50 -17.38 0.63
N CYS A 43 35.68 -16.35 0.73
CA CYS A 43 35.42 -15.45 -0.39
C CYS A 43 36.53 -14.40 -0.50
N THR A 44 36.95 -14.07 -1.71
CA THR A 44 37.86 -12.93 -1.97
C THR A 44 37.16 -11.59 -1.78
N THR A 45 35.85 -11.56 -1.99
CA THR A 45 34.99 -10.40 -1.80
C THR A 45 33.85 -10.81 -0.89
N VAL A 46 33.69 -10.10 0.23
CA VAL A 46 32.79 -10.50 1.31
C VAL A 46 31.44 -9.78 1.27
N SER A 47 31.27 -8.80 0.39
CA SER A 47 30.05 -8.02 0.29
C SER A 47 29.68 -7.70 -1.16
N PHE A 48 28.38 -7.83 -1.47
CA PHE A 48 27.81 -7.52 -2.77
C PHE A 48 26.43 -6.88 -2.59
N PRO A 49 26.09 -5.81 -3.33
CA PRO A 49 24.73 -5.30 -3.33
C PRO A 49 23.77 -6.29 -3.99
N TYR A 50 22.56 -6.40 -3.44
CA TYR A 50 21.54 -7.33 -3.95
C TYR A 50 21.17 -7.08 -5.42
N GLU A 51 21.34 -5.84 -5.90
CA GLU A 51 21.11 -5.49 -7.31
C GLU A 51 21.94 -6.29 -8.33
N GLN A 52 23.08 -6.86 -7.91
CA GLN A 52 23.95 -7.60 -8.83
C GLN A 52 23.42 -8.99 -9.19
N PHE A 53 22.53 -9.55 -8.37
CA PHE A 53 22.10 -10.95 -8.53
C PHE A 53 20.59 -11.17 -8.32
N LEU A 54 19.85 -10.16 -7.85
CA LEU A 54 18.39 -10.20 -7.76
C LEU A 54 17.73 -9.26 -8.76
N ASN A 55 16.56 -9.68 -9.23
CA ASN A 55 15.66 -8.88 -10.04
C ASN A 55 14.22 -9.06 -9.55
N VAL A 56 13.69 -8.04 -8.90
CA VAL A 56 12.33 -8.01 -8.35
C VAL A 56 11.39 -7.38 -9.38
N LYS A 57 10.32 -8.11 -9.73
CA LYS A 57 9.25 -7.62 -10.60
C LYS A 57 8.01 -7.25 -9.78
N VAL A 58 7.69 -5.96 -9.74
CA VAL A 58 6.48 -5.46 -9.08
C VAL A 58 5.27 -5.58 -10.00
N THR A 59 4.14 -5.99 -9.44
CA THR A 59 2.84 -5.94 -10.11
C THR A 59 1.92 -5.03 -9.32
N TYR A 60 1.45 -3.96 -9.96
CA TYR A 60 0.55 -3.00 -9.35
C TYR A 60 -0.91 -3.46 -9.45
N HIS A 61 -1.74 -2.97 -8.55
CA HIS A 61 -3.16 -3.27 -8.54
C HIS A 61 -3.84 -2.79 -9.84
N GLN A 62 -4.72 -3.61 -10.41
CA GLN A 62 -5.32 -3.38 -11.74
C GLN A 62 -5.98 -2.00 -11.87
N ILE A 63 -6.64 -1.53 -10.81
CA ILE A 63 -7.26 -0.19 -10.78
C ILE A 63 -6.25 0.93 -11.05
N CYS A 64 -5.03 0.82 -10.53
CA CYS A 64 -4.01 1.86 -10.70
C CYS A 64 -3.53 1.98 -12.16
N GLN A 65 -3.77 0.96 -12.97
CA GLN A 65 -3.46 0.91 -14.40
C GLN A 65 -4.70 1.07 -15.29
N SER A 66 -5.86 1.35 -14.69
CA SER A 66 -7.14 1.43 -15.39
C SER A 66 -7.49 2.87 -15.78
N ILE A 67 -8.57 3.03 -16.54
CA ILE A 67 -9.12 4.35 -16.88
C ILE A 67 -9.57 5.16 -15.65
N TYR A 68 -9.86 4.49 -14.53
CA TYR A 68 -10.46 5.10 -13.35
C TYR A 68 -9.51 6.05 -12.59
N THR A 69 -8.20 5.94 -12.83
CA THR A 69 -7.18 6.85 -12.28
C THR A 69 -6.75 7.94 -13.26
N THR A 70 -7.45 8.08 -14.39
CA THR A 70 -7.13 9.09 -15.41
C THR A 70 -7.93 10.37 -15.20
N GLN A 71 -7.36 11.50 -15.65
CA GLN A 71 -8.06 12.78 -15.64
C GLN A 71 -9.33 12.76 -16.50
N PHE A 72 -9.36 11.92 -17.56
CA PHE A 72 -10.54 11.73 -18.40
C PHE A 72 -11.75 11.26 -17.57
N TRP A 73 -11.56 10.19 -16.80
CA TRP A 73 -12.63 9.64 -15.94
C TRP A 73 -13.08 10.64 -14.87
N ILE A 74 -12.12 11.31 -14.21
CA ILE A 74 -12.41 12.31 -13.19
C ILE A 74 -13.22 13.48 -13.77
N ASN A 75 -12.86 13.96 -14.96
CA ASN A 75 -13.57 15.04 -15.64
C ASN A 75 -14.99 14.64 -16.06
N LEU A 76 -15.17 13.41 -16.56
CA LEU A 76 -16.47 12.87 -16.94
C LEU A 76 -17.44 12.84 -15.75
N ILE A 77 -16.94 12.53 -14.54
CA ILE A 77 -17.78 12.58 -13.34
C ILE A 77 -18.04 14.02 -12.92
N LYS A 78 -17.01 14.89 -12.90
CA LYS A 78 -17.14 16.29 -12.46
C LYS A 78 -18.12 17.10 -13.32
N SER A 79 -18.25 16.82 -14.62
CA SER A 79 -19.21 17.52 -15.49
C SER A 79 -20.68 17.29 -15.12
N SER A 80 -20.97 16.24 -14.34
CA SER A 80 -22.33 15.91 -13.91
C SER A 80 -22.77 16.62 -12.62
N SER A 81 -21.85 17.26 -11.87
CA SER A 81 -22.14 17.73 -10.52
C SER A 81 -23.02 18.98 -10.50
N ILE A 82 -24.22 18.87 -9.93
CA ILE A 82 -25.09 20.02 -9.64
C ILE A 82 -24.63 20.62 -8.30
N ILE A 83 -24.57 21.95 -8.23
CA ILE A 83 -24.27 22.71 -7.00
C ILE A 83 -25.43 22.49 -6.02
N GLN A 84 -25.36 21.43 -5.22
CA GLN A 84 -26.21 21.23 -4.06
C GLN A 84 -25.34 20.86 -2.86
N GLN A 85 -25.94 21.02 -1.68
CA GLN A 85 -25.40 20.75 -0.35
C GLN A 85 -24.57 19.46 -0.27
N PRO A 86 -23.66 19.33 0.71
CA PRO A 86 -22.94 18.09 0.96
C PRO A 86 -23.93 16.94 1.03
N SER A 87 -23.79 16.00 0.11
CA SER A 87 -24.71 14.89 -0.04
C SER A 87 -23.88 13.65 -0.36
N PRO A 88 -24.21 12.48 0.22
CA PRO A 88 -23.53 11.22 -0.05
C PRO A 88 -23.92 10.64 -1.43
N THR A 89 -23.96 11.52 -2.44
CA THR A 89 -24.24 11.16 -3.82
C THR A 89 -22.95 10.94 -4.60
N PHE A 90 -22.95 9.96 -5.49
CA PHE A 90 -21.84 9.69 -6.40
C PHE A 90 -21.47 10.90 -7.25
N ARG A 91 -22.47 11.66 -7.66
CA ARG A 91 -22.30 12.88 -8.44
C ARG A 91 -21.48 13.95 -7.70
N TYR A 92 -21.57 14.02 -6.36
CA TYR A 92 -20.80 14.95 -5.54
C TYR A 92 -19.42 14.40 -5.17
N LEU A 93 -19.35 13.15 -4.71
CA LEU A 93 -18.12 12.57 -4.15
C LEU A 93 -17.28 11.77 -5.12
N GLY A 94 -17.85 11.32 -6.25
CA GLY A 94 -17.18 10.44 -7.20
C GLY A 94 -15.89 11.07 -7.73
N GLY A 95 -15.95 12.29 -8.24
CA GLY A 95 -14.77 13.01 -8.74
C GLY A 95 -13.63 13.08 -7.69
N PRO A 96 -13.90 13.58 -6.47
CA PRO A 96 -12.92 13.55 -5.38
C PRO A 96 -12.43 12.15 -4.98
N LEU A 97 -13.29 11.13 -4.95
CA LEU A 97 -12.91 9.74 -4.65
C LEU A 97 -11.88 9.22 -5.66
N PHE A 98 -12.14 9.39 -6.97
CA PHE A 98 -11.19 8.96 -8.01
C PHE A 98 -9.92 9.81 -8.06
N GLN A 99 -10.01 11.09 -7.70
CA GLN A 99 -8.83 11.92 -7.53
C GLN A 99 -7.94 11.40 -6.39
N LEU A 100 -8.54 11.05 -5.24
CA LEU A 100 -7.79 10.46 -4.12
C LEU A 100 -7.22 9.09 -4.47
N LEU A 101 -7.99 8.25 -5.17
CA LEU A 101 -7.53 6.95 -5.66
C LEU A 101 -6.31 7.09 -6.57
N THR A 102 -6.31 8.09 -7.46
CA THR A 102 -5.17 8.41 -8.32
C THR A 102 -3.95 8.80 -7.49
N SER A 103 -4.13 9.65 -6.48
CA SER A 103 -3.06 10.00 -5.54
C SER A 103 -2.52 8.79 -4.78
N PHE A 104 -3.39 7.89 -4.30
CA PHE A 104 -2.99 6.67 -3.60
C PHE A 104 -2.17 5.74 -4.49
N CYS A 105 -2.60 5.54 -5.75
CA CYS A 105 -1.84 4.77 -6.72
C CYS A 105 -0.45 5.37 -6.98
N SER A 106 -0.36 6.69 -7.16
CA SER A 106 0.92 7.39 -7.37
C SER A 106 1.85 7.31 -6.16
N LEU A 107 1.31 7.53 -4.95
CA LEU A 107 2.06 7.45 -3.71
C LEU A 107 2.56 6.02 -3.46
N THR A 108 1.70 5.02 -3.68
CA THR A 108 2.08 3.60 -3.55
C THR A 108 3.21 3.22 -4.50
N ASN A 109 3.11 3.63 -5.78
CA ASN A 109 4.19 3.48 -6.76
C ASN A 109 5.50 4.05 -6.23
N THR A 110 5.46 5.32 -5.81
CA THR A 110 6.64 6.04 -5.36
C THR A 110 7.26 5.39 -4.13
N THR A 111 6.44 4.97 -3.16
CA THR A 111 6.90 4.30 -1.95
C THR A 111 7.55 2.95 -2.27
N ILE A 112 6.99 2.17 -3.19
CA ILE A 112 7.58 0.90 -3.62
C ILE A 112 8.89 1.14 -4.36
N ASP A 113 8.95 2.09 -5.29
CA ASP A 113 10.16 2.41 -6.05
C ASP A 113 11.30 2.90 -5.13
N GLN A 114 10.98 3.74 -4.15
CA GLN A 114 11.94 4.17 -3.13
C GLN A 114 12.40 3.02 -2.25
N GLY A 115 11.48 2.17 -1.82
CA GLY A 115 11.81 0.98 -1.04
C GLY A 115 12.71 0.00 -1.81
N LEU A 116 12.43 -0.24 -3.09
CA LEU A 116 13.25 -1.07 -3.97
C LEU A 116 14.65 -0.50 -4.16
N ASN A 117 14.78 0.81 -4.37
CA ASN A 117 16.08 1.47 -4.46
C ASN A 117 16.93 1.28 -3.19
N ASN A 118 16.30 1.22 -2.01
CA ASN A 118 16.99 0.94 -0.75
C ASN A 118 17.32 -0.55 -0.61
N PHE A 119 16.37 -1.43 -0.97
CA PHE A 119 16.56 -2.88 -0.96
C PHE A 119 17.76 -3.29 -1.83
N TYR A 120 17.83 -2.78 -3.06
CA TYR A 120 18.89 -3.10 -4.02
C TYR A 120 20.30 -2.65 -3.58
N LYS A 121 20.38 -1.55 -2.81
CA LYS A 121 21.63 -1.06 -2.21
C LYS A 121 22.03 -1.81 -0.94
N THR A 122 21.15 -2.65 -0.40
CA THR A 122 21.48 -3.48 0.76
C THR A 122 22.59 -4.45 0.37
N LEU A 123 23.55 -4.65 1.26
CA LEU A 123 24.68 -5.55 1.01
C LEU A 123 24.37 -6.95 1.55
N PHE A 124 24.48 -7.94 0.69
CA PHE A 124 24.69 -9.32 1.10
C PHE A 124 26.12 -9.49 1.60
N ILE A 125 26.31 -10.09 2.78
CA ILE A 125 27.62 -10.22 3.42
C ILE A 125 27.90 -11.70 3.72
N SER A 126 29.01 -12.22 3.20
CA SER A 126 29.49 -13.56 3.53
C SER A 126 31.01 -13.68 3.42
N GLY A 127 31.65 -14.16 4.49
CA GLY A 127 33.09 -14.45 4.50
C GLY A 127 33.48 -15.76 3.80
N THR A 128 32.52 -16.65 3.62
CA THR A 128 32.71 -17.97 2.99
C THR A 128 31.57 -18.29 2.03
N VAL A 129 31.80 -19.25 1.13
CA VAL A 129 30.74 -19.75 0.27
C VAL A 129 29.71 -20.50 1.12
N MET A 130 28.45 -20.09 1.01
CA MET A 130 27.32 -20.71 1.70
C MET A 130 26.52 -21.63 0.78
N SER A 131 25.71 -22.50 1.38
CA SER A 131 24.80 -23.34 0.61
C SER A 131 23.71 -22.50 -0.07
N LEU A 132 23.19 -23.00 -1.19
CA LEU A 132 22.06 -22.38 -1.89
C LEU A 132 20.82 -22.23 -0.98
N GLU A 133 20.62 -23.18 -0.06
CA GLU A 133 19.52 -23.16 0.90
C GLU A 133 19.64 -21.98 1.88
N ILE A 134 20.83 -21.79 2.47
CA ILE A 134 21.10 -20.66 3.38
C ILE A 134 20.97 -19.34 2.63
N PHE A 135 21.53 -19.26 1.42
CA PHE A 135 21.43 -18.07 0.57
C PHE A 135 19.97 -17.70 0.28
N ARG A 136 19.15 -18.67 -0.12
CA ARG A 136 17.71 -18.46 -0.38
C ARG A 136 16.99 -18.01 0.88
N LYS A 137 17.20 -18.69 2.00
CA LYS A 137 16.55 -18.33 3.26
C LYS A 137 16.86 -16.89 3.68
N GLN A 138 18.13 -16.47 3.65
CA GLN A 138 18.50 -15.10 3.98
C GLN A 138 17.93 -14.08 3.00
N THR A 139 17.87 -14.42 1.72
CA THR A 139 17.27 -13.56 0.69
C THR A 139 15.77 -13.40 0.91
N ASP A 140 15.06 -14.49 1.16
CA ASP A 140 13.62 -14.49 1.41
C ASP A 140 13.28 -13.71 2.69
N GLU A 141 14.05 -13.89 3.76
CA GLU A 141 13.90 -13.11 5.01
C GLU A 141 14.06 -11.59 4.75
N LEU A 142 15.03 -11.20 3.90
CA LEU A 142 15.22 -9.80 3.56
C LEU A 142 14.09 -9.25 2.67
N ILE A 143 13.57 -10.05 1.74
CA ILE A 143 12.42 -9.68 0.89
C ILE A 143 11.18 -9.45 1.76
N GLU A 144 10.91 -10.35 2.71
CA GLU A 144 9.79 -10.20 3.66
C GLU A 144 9.94 -8.94 4.54
N LEU A 145 11.17 -8.66 4.99
CA LEU A 145 11.46 -7.43 5.72
C LEU A 145 11.22 -6.19 4.85
N PHE A 146 11.62 -6.22 3.58
CA PHE A 146 11.35 -5.14 2.62
C PHE A 146 9.84 -4.92 2.44
N ILE A 147 9.06 -5.97 2.20
CA ILE A 147 7.60 -5.90 2.02
C ILE A 147 6.95 -5.31 3.27
N SER A 148 7.28 -5.86 4.45
CA SER A 148 6.71 -5.44 5.73
C SER A 148 7.07 -4.00 6.09
N SER A 149 8.35 -3.62 5.99
CA SER A 149 8.81 -2.27 6.34
C SER A 149 8.25 -1.20 5.40
N THR A 150 8.20 -1.48 4.10
CA THR A 150 7.64 -0.56 3.09
C THR A 150 6.15 -0.34 3.33
N THR A 151 5.41 -1.43 3.57
CA THR A 151 3.98 -1.37 3.89
C THR A 151 3.73 -0.57 5.17
N ASN A 152 4.45 -0.90 6.25
CA ASN A 152 4.30 -0.23 7.55
C ASN A 152 4.67 1.25 7.50
N SER A 153 5.67 1.63 6.72
CA SER A 153 6.04 3.03 6.54
C SER A 153 4.91 3.82 5.87
N PHE A 154 4.27 3.24 4.85
CA PHE A 154 3.15 3.87 4.15
C PHE A 154 1.93 4.00 5.07
N THR A 155 1.51 2.90 5.69
CA THR A 155 0.32 2.87 6.56
C THR A 155 0.47 3.80 7.74
N ARG A 156 1.64 3.81 8.41
CA ARG A 156 1.91 4.72 9.52
C ARG A 156 1.83 6.19 9.11
N SER A 157 2.34 6.53 7.93
CA SER A 157 2.26 7.91 7.42
C SER A 157 0.80 8.31 7.17
N LEU A 158 0.01 7.40 6.62
CA LEU A 158 -1.42 7.61 6.39
C LEU A 158 -2.19 7.76 7.71
N ASP A 159 -1.93 6.90 8.70
CA ASP A 159 -2.60 6.95 10.01
C ASP A 159 -2.29 8.24 10.75
N ILE A 160 -1.05 8.73 10.72
CA ILE A 160 -0.70 10.03 11.31
C ILE A 160 -1.51 11.16 10.67
N ILE A 161 -1.67 11.16 9.34
CA ILE A 161 -2.46 12.19 8.65
C ILE A 161 -3.93 12.10 9.06
N ARG A 162 -4.49 10.89 9.13
CA ARG A 162 -5.88 10.66 9.54
C ARG A 162 -6.11 11.12 10.98
N ASP A 163 -5.25 10.70 11.90
CA ASP A 163 -5.32 11.09 13.30
C ASP A 163 -5.20 12.60 13.47
N ALA A 164 -4.23 13.24 12.79
CA ALA A 164 -4.09 14.68 12.83
C ALA A 164 -5.31 15.40 12.22
N THR A 165 -5.95 14.84 11.20
CA THR A 165 -7.15 15.41 10.59
C THR A 165 -8.34 15.36 11.55
N HIS A 166 -8.55 14.21 12.18
CA HIS A 166 -9.66 13.98 13.11
C HIS A 166 -9.51 14.79 14.40
N HIS A 167 -8.35 14.72 15.05
CA HIS A 167 -8.15 15.36 16.36
C HIS A 167 -8.06 16.89 16.30
N ASN A 168 -7.70 17.46 15.15
CA ASN A 168 -7.66 18.91 14.98
C ASN A 168 -8.97 19.50 14.42
N GLY A 169 -10.01 18.68 14.19
CA GLY A 169 -11.29 19.17 13.68
C GLY A 169 -11.19 19.84 12.31
N ILE A 170 -10.28 19.37 11.45
CA ILE A 170 -10.03 20.00 10.14
C ILE A 170 -11.30 19.92 9.28
N ILE A 171 -11.72 21.05 8.74
CA ILE A 171 -12.86 21.12 7.82
C ILE A 171 -12.44 20.56 6.46
N SER A 172 -13.17 19.54 5.99
CA SER A 172 -13.00 18.95 4.66
C SER A 172 -13.23 20.01 3.58
N GLY A 173 -12.40 20.01 2.54
CA GLY A 173 -12.62 20.87 1.38
C GLY A 173 -13.94 20.60 0.62
N LEU A 174 -14.56 19.43 0.88
CA LEU A 174 -15.89 19.08 0.39
C LEU A 174 -17.00 19.35 1.40
N LEU A 175 -16.69 19.94 2.56
CA LEU A 175 -17.66 20.20 3.64
C LEU A 175 -18.48 18.95 4.04
N THR A 176 -17.93 17.75 3.84
CA THR A 176 -18.59 16.47 4.15
C THR A 176 -18.60 16.15 5.64
N ASN A 177 -17.81 16.88 6.44
CA ASN A 177 -17.75 16.74 7.90
C ASN A 177 -18.36 17.92 8.66
N PHE A 178 -18.87 18.95 7.97
CA PHE A 178 -19.49 20.12 8.58
C PHE A 178 -20.70 20.59 7.78
N ASP A 179 -21.80 20.87 8.47
CA ASP A 179 -22.98 21.48 7.88
C ASP A 179 -22.80 23.00 7.78
N TYR A 180 -23.16 23.57 6.63
CA TYR A 180 -23.14 25.02 6.42
C TYR A 180 -24.51 25.54 5.98
N SER A 181 -24.86 26.72 6.48
CA SER A 181 -26.05 27.44 6.06
C SER A 181 -25.66 28.62 5.21
N VAL A 182 -26.31 28.77 4.05
CA VAL A 182 -26.18 29.96 3.21
C VAL A 182 -27.43 30.80 3.41
N GLN A 183 -27.26 32.02 3.85
CA GLN A 183 -28.34 32.98 3.99
C GLN A 183 -28.12 34.12 3.01
N SER A 184 -29.22 34.58 2.40
CA SER A 184 -29.22 35.68 1.45
C SER A 184 -29.97 36.87 2.02
N TYR A 185 -29.33 38.04 2.04
CA TYR A 185 -29.99 39.30 2.34
C TYR A 185 -30.12 40.14 1.06
N LYS A 186 -31.35 40.50 0.70
CA LYS A 186 -31.62 41.32 -0.49
C LYS A 186 -31.58 42.79 -0.11
N THR A 187 -30.62 43.52 -0.67
CA THR A 187 -30.60 44.98 -0.64
C THR A 187 -31.24 45.53 -1.93
N PRO A 188 -31.59 46.83 -2.00
CA PRO A 188 -32.17 47.42 -3.21
C PRO A 188 -31.30 47.32 -4.47
N ARG A 189 -29.98 47.07 -4.34
CA ARG A 189 -29.04 46.99 -5.47
C ARG A 189 -28.35 45.63 -5.63
N ASN A 190 -28.16 44.88 -4.54
CA ASN A 190 -27.37 43.65 -4.53
C ASN A 190 -28.04 42.53 -3.69
N ILE A 191 -27.71 41.29 -4.00
CA ILE A 191 -27.93 40.13 -3.11
C ILE A 191 -26.61 39.88 -2.38
N ILE A 192 -26.64 39.97 -1.05
CA ILE A 192 -25.50 39.60 -0.20
C ILE A 192 -25.71 38.15 0.25
N LEU A 193 -24.70 37.31 0.04
CA LEU A 193 -24.69 35.93 0.51
C LEU A 193 -23.67 35.82 1.65
N TYR A 194 -24.09 35.26 2.78
CA TYR A 194 -23.17 34.85 3.84
C TYR A 194 -23.37 33.36 4.13
N SER A 195 -22.25 32.67 4.30
CA SER A 195 -22.20 31.26 4.69
C SER A 195 -21.71 31.16 6.12
N THR A 196 -22.48 30.48 6.97
CA THR A 196 -22.06 30.15 8.33
C THR A 196 -21.89 28.64 8.45
N LEU A 197 -20.79 28.22 9.07
CA LEU A 197 -20.67 26.85 9.56
C LEU A 197 -21.61 26.70 10.75
N SER A 198 -22.41 25.64 10.75
CA SER A 198 -23.43 25.40 11.77
C SER A 198 -22.95 24.42 12.82
N ASP A 199 -22.72 23.17 12.42
CA ASP A 199 -22.26 22.09 13.30
C ASP A 199 -21.53 21.00 12.50
N TYR A 200 -20.98 20.00 13.17
CA TYR A 200 -20.43 18.81 12.53
C TYR A 200 -21.53 18.05 11.79
N HIS A 201 -21.22 17.64 10.56
CA HIS A 201 -22.16 16.88 9.77
C HIS A 201 -22.48 15.56 10.47
N THR A 202 -23.75 15.19 10.44
CA THR A 202 -24.23 13.96 11.07
C THR A 202 -24.87 13.06 10.03
N PHE A 203 -24.27 11.89 9.83
CA PHE A 203 -24.82 10.87 8.97
C PHE A 203 -25.90 10.09 9.73
N THR A 204 -27.07 9.98 9.13
CA THR A 204 -28.22 9.24 9.66
C THR A 204 -28.50 8.02 8.80
N ASP A 205 -28.62 6.86 9.44
CA ASP A 205 -29.27 5.66 8.88
C ASP A 205 -30.40 5.24 9.82
N SER A 206 -31.24 4.31 9.37
CA SER A 206 -32.34 3.66 10.08
C SER A 206 -32.01 3.18 11.51
N THR A 207 -30.74 2.95 11.84
CA THR A 207 -30.31 2.40 13.13
C THR A 207 -29.32 3.27 13.92
N SER A 208 -28.77 4.34 13.34
CA SER A 208 -27.71 5.12 14.00
C SER A 208 -27.63 6.57 13.51
N ASN A 209 -27.29 7.45 14.45
CA ASN A 209 -26.96 8.85 14.20
C ASN A 209 -25.48 9.05 14.52
N CYS A 210 -24.64 9.26 13.50
CA CYS A 210 -23.19 9.30 13.66
C CYS A 210 -22.66 10.68 13.25
N SER A 211 -22.26 11.47 14.26
CA SER A 211 -21.64 12.77 14.05
C SER A 211 -20.18 12.61 13.62
N CYS A 212 -19.73 13.45 12.71
CA CYS A 212 -18.33 13.52 12.30
C CYS A 212 -17.39 14.01 13.41
N LEU A 213 -17.92 14.57 14.50
CA LEU A 213 -17.14 14.87 15.69
C LEU A 213 -16.76 13.60 16.45
N ASP A 214 -17.75 12.75 16.72
CA ASP A 214 -17.59 11.57 17.60
C ASP A 214 -17.13 10.32 16.83
N SER A 215 -17.44 10.26 15.53
CA SER A 215 -17.19 9.09 14.69
C SER A 215 -16.71 9.49 13.29
N PRO A 216 -15.51 10.10 13.17
CA PRO A 216 -15.01 10.63 11.91
C PRO A 216 -14.77 9.56 10.82
N SER A 217 -14.57 8.31 11.22
CA SER A 217 -14.44 7.15 10.32
C SER A 217 -15.77 6.49 9.94
N TYR A 218 -16.91 7.05 10.38
CA TYR A 218 -18.21 6.52 9.99
C TYR A 218 -18.46 6.71 8.50
N ILE A 219 -19.08 5.71 7.88
CA ILE A 219 -19.38 5.69 6.45
C ILE A 219 -20.82 5.26 6.20
N ILE A 220 -21.35 5.70 5.06
CA ILE A 220 -22.63 5.27 4.53
C ILE A 220 -22.50 4.92 3.05
N PRO A 221 -23.33 4.01 2.51
CA PRO A 221 -23.33 3.69 1.08
C PRO A 221 -23.55 4.94 0.23
N ILE A 222 -22.71 5.13 -0.78
CA ILE A 222 -22.93 6.20 -1.73
C ILE A 222 -24.08 5.83 -2.66
N TYR A 223 -24.92 6.79 -3.01
CA TYR A 223 -26.04 6.55 -3.90
C TYR A 223 -26.02 7.46 -5.13
N VAL A 224 -26.82 7.10 -6.11
CA VAL A 224 -27.11 7.92 -7.28
C VAL A 224 -28.60 8.19 -7.29
N ASN A 225 -28.99 9.45 -7.53
CA ASN A 225 -30.39 9.83 -7.64
C ASN A 225 -30.64 10.50 -8.99
N ASN A 226 -31.29 9.77 -9.90
CA ASN A 226 -31.71 10.24 -11.22
C ASN A 226 -33.13 9.73 -11.55
N GLY A 227 -34.07 9.87 -10.61
CA GLY A 227 -35.46 9.39 -10.73
C GLY A 227 -35.71 8.02 -10.09
N ASN A 228 -34.73 7.10 -10.19
CA ASN A 228 -34.65 5.90 -9.38
C ASN A 228 -33.35 5.93 -8.57
N SER A 229 -33.44 5.87 -7.25
CA SER A 229 -32.26 5.84 -6.38
C SER A 229 -31.68 4.43 -6.33
N PHE A 230 -30.38 4.29 -6.56
CA PHE A 230 -29.67 3.05 -6.32
C PHE A 230 -28.37 3.30 -5.55
N LEU A 231 -27.96 2.30 -4.77
CA LEU A 231 -26.69 2.32 -4.04
C LEU A 231 -25.58 1.84 -4.97
N VAL A 232 -24.46 2.56 -5.02
CA VAL A 232 -23.32 2.15 -5.84
C VAL A 232 -22.56 1.05 -5.09
N PRO A 233 -22.57 -0.21 -5.58
CA PRO A 233 -21.98 -1.32 -4.86
C PRO A 233 -20.50 -1.12 -4.57
N GLY A 234 -20.12 -1.28 -3.31
CA GLY A 234 -18.74 -1.22 -2.88
C GLY A 234 -18.13 0.18 -2.83
N MET A 235 -18.94 1.23 -2.91
CA MET A 235 -18.51 2.61 -2.74
C MET A 235 -19.27 3.28 -1.60
N TYR A 236 -18.54 4.09 -0.83
CA TYR A 236 -19.07 4.74 0.35
C TYR A 236 -18.83 6.25 0.34
N ALA A 237 -19.56 6.93 1.20
CA ALA A 237 -19.38 8.32 1.61
C ALA A 237 -19.07 8.34 3.12
N GLY A 238 -18.42 9.40 3.58
CA GLY A 238 -18.12 9.58 4.99
C GLY A 238 -17.64 11.01 5.26
N CYS A 239 -17.27 11.29 6.52
CA CYS A 239 -16.84 12.61 6.94
C CYS A 239 -15.65 13.13 6.12
N PHE A 240 -14.74 12.21 5.78
CA PHE A 240 -13.62 12.47 4.87
C PHE A 240 -13.61 11.43 3.75
N VAL A 241 -13.24 11.88 2.55
CA VAL A 241 -13.12 11.02 1.35
C VAL A 241 -12.11 9.89 1.56
N VAL A 242 -11.09 10.13 2.39
CA VAL A 242 -10.10 9.10 2.74
C VAL A 242 -10.71 7.93 3.50
N GLU A 243 -11.56 8.19 4.49
CA GLU A 243 -12.25 7.14 5.25
C GLU A 243 -13.20 6.36 4.35
N ALA A 244 -13.93 7.08 3.49
CA ALA A 244 -14.84 6.49 2.51
C ALA A 244 -14.10 5.57 1.52
N LEU A 245 -12.97 6.01 0.98
CA LEU A 245 -12.19 5.23 0.01
C LEU A 245 -11.55 3.99 0.66
N LEU A 246 -10.99 4.12 1.87
CA LEU A 246 -10.33 3.02 2.57
C LEU A 246 -11.29 1.86 2.89
N GLN A 247 -12.57 2.17 3.11
CA GLN A 247 -13.60 1.16 3.38
C GLN A 247 -14.32 0.68 2.11
N SER A 248 -14.09 1.34 0.96
CA SER A 248 -14.65 0.95 -0.32
C SER A 248 -13.85 -0.21 -0.92
N ASN A 249 -14.56 -1.26 -1.37
CA ASN A 249 -13.96 -2.38 -2.10
C ASN A 249 -14.03 -2.18 -3.63
N LEU A 250 -14.70 -1.11 -4.09
CA LEU A 250 -14.77 -0.66 -5.48
C LEU A 250 -15.32 -1.72 -6.45
N ILE A 251 -16.13 -2.68 -5.96
CA ILE A 251 -16.61 -3.80 -6.78
C ILE A 251 -17.42 -3.37 -8.01
N CYS A 252 -18.12 -2.23 -7.94
CA CYS A 252 -18.81 -1.64 -9.09
C CYS A 252 -17.90 -1.45 -10.31
N LEU A 253 -16.61 -1.16 -10.11
CA LEU A 253 -15.65 -0.91 -11.19
C LEU A 253 -15.33 -2.14 -12.05
N TYR A 254 -15.69 -3.33 -11.56
CA TYR A 254 -15.51 -4.61 -12.23
C TYR A 254 -16.83 -5.19 -12.76
N ASN A 255 -17.92 -4.44 -12.68
CA ASN A 255 -19.23 -4.86 -13.15
C ASN A 255 -19.74 -3.89 -14.24
N GLN A 256 -19.85 -4.38 -15.47
CA GLN A 256 -20.23 -3.54 -16.61
C GLN A 256 -21.62 -2.92 -16.43
N SER A 257 -22.60 -3.67 -15.91
CA SER A 257 -23.94 -3.14 -15.64
C SER A 257 -23.89 -1.99 -14.63
N CYS A 258 -23.08 -2.11 -13.59
CA CYS A 258 -22.91 -1.02 -12.62
C CYS A 258 -22.29 0.24 -13.26
N ILE A 259 -21.29 0.08 -14.11
CA ILE A 259 -20.69 1.20 -14.85
C ILE A 259 -21.70 1.85 -15.80
N ASP A 260 -22.53 1.06 -16.47
CA ASP A 260 -23.56 1.58 -17.37
C ASP A 260 -24.65 2.35 -16.60
N ASP A 261 -25.04 1.86 -15.42
CA ASP A 261 -25.96 2.57 -14.51
C ASP A 261 -25.36 3.90 -14.01
N LEU A 262 -24.07 3.91 -13.66
CA LEU A 262 -23.36 5.13 -13.30
C LEU A 262 -23.36 6.13 -14.46
N ARG A 263 -23.02 5.67 -15.68
CA ARG A 263 -22.98 6.53 -16.88
C ARG A 263 -24.34 7.11 -17.24
N TYR A 264 -25.41 6.34 -17.10
CA TYR A 264 -26.77 6.83 -17.35
C TYR A 264 -27.18 7.94 -16.38
N ALA A 265 -26.56 7.98 -15.20
CA ALA A 265 -26.90 8.91 -14.15
C ALA A 265 -25.90 10.05 -13.94
N LEU A 266 -24.83 10.11 -14.74
CA LEU A 266 -23.94 11.26 -14.88
C LEU A 266 -24.50 12.22 -15.95
#